data_AF-A0A0D7Q9E4-F1
#
_entry.id   AF-A0A0D7Q9E4-F1
#
_cell.length_a   1.000
_cell.length_b   1.000
_cell.length_c   1.000
_cell.angle_alpha   90.00
_cell.angle_beta   90.00
_cell.angle_gamma   90.00
#
_symmetry.space_group_name_H-M   'P 1'
#
loop_
_entity.id
_entity.type
_entity.pdbx_description
1 polymer ?
#
loop_
_entity_poly.entity_id
_entity_poly.type
_entity_poly.pdbx_seq_one_letter_code
_entity_poly.pdbx_strand_id
1 'polypeptide(L)'
;MMTLTQNERPVSSGFRVDVSRGERLGRVSSEWFFRPDDERYLSLTDLHDVVRRGADRAQTRTVESRAVRVEAGRDNAERLALMVPGRSEPVAPTHWSFGQLCSLVGAPTSYMRQLPAPLTAINLQHGLLSHRGELVKTLEADDGRIELRAVTGPDYGRIWDHELVTAVMKIAGNGNGDTRWKVPGVLDWATMTHNPFVDITKDTTTLYASDRDVFLFL
;
A
#
# COMPACT_ATOMS: atom_id res chain seq x y z
N MET A 1 20.11 2.18 26.45
CA MET A 1 21.25 1.28 26.19
C MET A 1 20.66 -0.11 25.99
N MET A 2 20.43 -0.52 24.73
CA MET A 2 19.90 -1.84 24.42
C MET A 2 21.04 -2.86 24.50
N THR A 3 20.94 -3.79 25.43
CA THR A 3 21.86 -4.92 25.57
C THR A 3 21.64 -5.84 24.37
N LEU A 4 22.49 -5.73 23.35
CA LEU A 4 22.58 -6.72 22.29
C LEU A 4 23.13 -8.01 22.91
N THR A 5 22.31 -9.05 22.97
CA THR A 5 22.75 -10.40 23.34
C THR A 5 23.79 -10.87 22.32
N GLN A 6 25.06 -10.83 22.73
CA GLN A 6 26.22 -10.93 21.85
C GLN A 6 26.67 -12.38 21.60
N ASN A 7 25.80 -13.39 21.73
CA ASN A 7 26.26 -14.79 21.83
C ASN A 7 25.29 -15.85 21.28
N GLU A 8 24.54 -15.57 20.22
CA GLU A 8 23.87 -16.65 19.46
C GLU A 8 24.82 -17.20 18.40
N ARG A 9 25.08 -18.52 18.45
CA ARG A 9 25.81 -19.20 17.39
C ARG A 9 25.02 -19.06 16.09
N PRO A 10 25.65 -18.70 14.96
CA PRO A 10 24.95 -18.66 13.68
C PRO A 10 24.36 -20.04 13.39
N VAL A 11 23.07 -20.07 13.08
CA VAL A 11 22.40 -21.28 12.59
C VAL A 11 23.11 -21.72 11.32
N SER A 12 23.39 -23.02 11.19
CA SER A 12 24.13 -23.59 10.04
C SER A 12 23.31 -24.56 9.20
N SER A 13 22.12 -24.94 9.67
CA SER A 13 21.18 -25.84 8.98
C SER A 13 19.75 -25.56 9.42
N GLY A 14 18.77 -26.16 8.74
CA GLY A 14 17.39 -26.12 9.22
C GLY A 14 17.25 -26.72 10.62
N PHE A 15 16.25 -26.24 11.37
CA PHE A 15 16.01 -26.62 12.76
C PHE A 15 14.52 -26.81 13.04
N ARG A 16 14.18 -27.68 14.02
CA ARG A 16 12.78 -27.91 14.39
C ARG A 16 12.21 -26.73 15.14
N VAL A 17 10.97 -26.38 14.81
CA VAL A 17 10.20 -25.31 15.45
C VAL A 17 9.05 -25.94 16.23
N ASP A 18 8.91 -25.51 17.49
CA ASP A 18 7.73 -25.81 18.29
C ASP A 18 6.67 -24.72 18.08
N VAL A 19 5.72 -25.00 17.19
CA VAL A 19 4.65 -24.06 16.82
C VAL A 19 3.63 -23.82 17.93
N SER A 20 3.61 -24.66 18.98
CA SER A 20 2.70 -24.47 20.12
C SER A 20 3.06 -23.27 21.01
N ARG A 21 4.28 -22.76 20.85
CA ARG A 21 4.79 -21.60 21.61
C ARG A 21 4.36 -20.26 21.04
N GLY A 22 3.62 -20.25 19.94
CA GLY A 22 3.15 -19.04 19.27
C GLY A 22 1.69 -19.12 18.84
N GLU A 23 1.22 -18.05 18.20
CA GLU A 23 -0.14 -17.95 17.68
C GLU A 23 -0.12 -17.86 16.15
N ARG A 24 -1.15 -18.44 15.51
CA ARG A 24 -1.29 -18.41 14.06
C ARG A 24 -1.91 -17.09 13.60
N LEU A 25 -1.08 -16.22 13.00
CA LEU A 25 -1.54 -15.02 12.29
C LEU A 25 -1.86 -15.34 10.82
N GLY A 26 -3.09 -15.82 10.56
CA GLY A 26 -3.50 -16.21 9.20
C GLY A 26 -3.59 -15.05 8.21
N ARG A 27 -3.86 -13.83 8.68
CA ARG A 27 -4.08 -12.67 7.81
C ARG A 27 -2.87 -12.33 6.95
N VAL A 28 -1.68 -12.25 7.54
CA VAL A 28 -0.44 -11.90 6.81
C VAL A 28 -0.12 -12.96 5.75
N SER A 29 -0.29 -14.24 6.10
CA SER A 29 -0.10 -15.35 5.17
C SER A 29 -1.11 -15.32 4.03
N SER A 30 -2.39 -14.99 4.31
CA SER A 30 -3.40 -14.81 3.26
C SER A 30 -3.09 -13.61 2.36
N GLU A 31 -2.74 -12.46 2.95
CA GLU A 31 -2.38 -11.26 2.19
C GLU A 31 -1.20 -11.54 1.26
N TRP A 32 -0.17 -12.25 1.73
CA TRP A 32 0.95 -12.70 0.89
C TRP A 32 0.52 -13.68 -0.21
N PHE A 33 -0.29 -14.69 0.11
CA PHE A 33 -0.71 -15.73 -0.83
C PHE A 33 -1.45 -15.15 -2.04
N PHE A 34 -2.25 -14.10 -1.83
CA PHE A 34 -3.00 -13.43 -2.89
C PHE A 34 -2.19 -12.38 -3.66
N ARG A 35 -0.93 -12.10 -3.30
CA ARG A 35 -0.10 -11.15 -4.06
C ARG A 35 0.26 -11.72 -5.42
N PRO A 36 0.08 -10.98 -6.52
CA PRO A 36 0.58 -11.38 -7.82
C PRO A 36 2.12 -11.25 -7.88
N ASP A 37 2.74 -11.89 -8.86
CA ASP A 37 4.21 -11.98 -8.95
C ASP A 37 4.90 -10.62 -9.15
N ASP A 38 4.23 -9.65 -9.76
CA ASP A 38 4.72 -8.30 -10.00
C ASP A 38 4.75 -7.42 -8.73
N GLU A 39 3.98 -7.79 -7.70
CA GLU A 39 4.00 -7.15 -6.37
C GLU A 39 5.02 -7.79 -5.41
N ARG A 40 5.68 -8.89 -5.80
CA ARG A 40 6.65 -9.62 -4.96
C ARG A 40 8.08 -9.30 -5.36
N TYR A 41 8.97 -9.01 -4.42
CA TYR A 41 10.34 -8.58 -4.72
C TYR A 41 11.38 -9.51 -4.09
N LEU A 42 12.51 -9.73 -4.75
CA LEU A 42 13.54 -10.67 -4.29
C LEU A 42 14.61 -9.99 -3.42
N SER A 43 14.64 -8.67 -3.42
CA SER A 43 15.58 -7.88 -2.64
C SER A 43 14.98 -6.54 -2.21
N LEU A 44 15.54 -5.94 -1.17
CA LEU A 44 15.12 -4.61 -0.71
C LEU A 44 15.46 -3.51 -1.72
N THR A 45 16.53 -3.67 -2.50
CA THR A 45 16.90 -2.71 -3.56
C THR A 45 15.86 -2.71 -4.68
N ASP A 46 15.45 -3.89 -5.17
CA ASP A 46 14.44 -3.99 -6.23
C ASP A 46 13.10 -3.40 -5.78
N LEU A 47 12.70 -3.72 -4.54
CA LEU A 47 11.49 -3.18 -3.93
C LEU A 47 11.58 -1.65 -3.81
N HIS A 48 12.69 -1.15 -3.24
CA HIS A 48 12.95 0.28 -3.08
C HIS A 48 12.82 1.03 -4.40
N ASP A 49 13.42 0.51 -5.47
CA ASP A 49 13.43 1.18 -6.77
C ASP A 49 12.02 1.28 -7.37
N VAL A 50 11.17 0.29 -7.15
CA VAL A 50 9.76 0.36 -7.56
C VAL A 50 9.00 1.41 -6.77
N VAL A 51 9.05 1.36 -5.43
CA VAL A 51 8.29 2.30 -4.60
C VAL A 51 8.80 3.74 -4.72
N ARG A 52 10.10 3.92 -5.01
CA ARG A 52 10.67 5.24 -5.30
C ARG A 52 10.18 5.78 -6.63
N ARG A 53 10.21 4.97 -7.70
CA ARG A 53 9.64 5.38 -9.00
C ARG A 53 8.16 5.73 -8.90
N GLY A 54 7.40 5.00 -8.08
CA GLY A 54 6.00 5.31 -7.80
C GLY A 54 5.85 6.69 -7.13
N ALA A 55 6.68 6.96 -6.11
CA ALA A 55 6.68 8.26 -5.42
C ALA A 55 7.08 9.42 -6.35
N ASP A 56 8.09 9.24 -7.21
CA ASP A 56 8.57 10.27 -8.15
C ASP A 56 7.50 10.69 -9.17
N ARG A 57 6.58 9.78 -9.51
CA ARG A 57 5.45 10.03 -10.44
C ARG A 57 4.19 10.52 -9.74
N ALA A 58 4.16 10.47 -8.41
CA ALA A 58 3.01 10.85 -7.64
C ALA A 58 3.02 12.36 -7.37
N GLN A 59 1.84 12.96 -7.41
CA GLN A 59 1.66 14.38 -7.15
C GLN A 59 0.66 14.58 -6.02
N THR A 60 1.03 15.43 -5.07
CA THR A 60 0.14 15.83 -3.97
C THR A 60 -0.37 17.24 -4.21
N ARG A 61 -1.66 17.49 -3.98
CA ARG A 61 -2.25 18.83 -4.00
C ARG A 61 -3.10 19.05 -2.76
N THR A 62 -3.05 20.25 -2.22
CA THR A 62 -4.04 20.70 -1.24
C THR A 62 -4.96 21.68 -1.93
N VAL A 63 -6.25 21.36 -2.00
CA VAL A 63 -7.25 22.13 -2.76
C VAL A 63 -8.49 22.35 -1.92
N GLU A 64 -9.27 23.38 -2.25
CA GLU A 64 -10.59 23.56 -1.67
C GLU A 64 -11.53 22.43 -2.09
N SER A 65 -12.16 21.80 -1.10
CA SER A 65 -13.13 20.70 -1.27
C SER A 65 -14.27 21.12 -2.19
N ARG A 66 -14.80 22.34 -1.99
CA ARG A 66 -15.89 22.91 -2.79
C ARG A 66 -15.51 23.13 -4.26
N ALA A 67 -14.22 23.27 -4.56
CA ALA A 67 -13.71 23.50 -5.90
C ALA A 67 -13.44 22.19 -6.67
N VAL A 68 -13.42 21.05 -5.97
CA VAL A 68 -13.35 19.73 -6.60
C VAL A 68 -14.71 19.41 -7.21
N ARG A 69 -14.74 19.19 -8.53
CA ARG A 69 -15.97 18.79 -9.23
C ARG A 69 -15.98 17.30 -9.50
N VAL A 70 -17.12 16.66 -9.27
CA VAL A 70 -17.31 15.23 -9.53
C VAL A 70 -18.14 15.07 -10.79
N GLU A 71 -17.58 14.38 -11.77
CA GLU A 71 -18.21 14.17 -13.07
C GLU A 71 -18.46 12.67 -13.29
N ALA A 72 -19.59 12.34 -13.90
CA ALA A 72 -19.90 11.00 -14.39
C ALA A 72 -20.10 11.09 -15.91
N GLY A 73 -19.49 10.17 -16.65
CA GLY A 73 -19.63 10.13 -18.10
C GLY A 73 -21.09 9.88 -18.49
N ARG A 74 -21.67 10.73 -19.36
CA ARG A 74 -23.03 10.51 -19.86
C ARG A 74 -23.15 9.24 -20.71
N ASP A 75 -22.04 8.86 -21.33
CA ASP A 75 -21.84 7.69 -22.17
C ASP A 75 -21.36 6.45 -21.40
N ASN A 76 -21.01 6.60 -20.12
CA ASN A 76 -20.53 5.51 -19.28
C ASN A 76 -21.03 5.65 -17.83
N ALA A 77 -22.16 5.01 -17.54
CA ALA A 77 -22.81 5.02 -16.24
C ALA A 77 -22.01 4.37 -15.10
N GLU A 78 -20.87 3.74 -15.40
CA GLU A 78 -20.00 3.06 -14.44
C GLU A 78 -18.75 3.87 -14.08
N ARG A 79 -18.46 4.96 -14.81
CA ARG A 79 -17.22 5.73 -14.61
C ARG A 79 -17.48 7.09 -13.98
N LEU A 80 -16.75 7.34 -12.90
CA LEU A 80 -16.69 8.59 -12.17
C LEU A 80 -15.28 9.18 -12.27
N ALA A 81 -15.18 10.49 -12.40
CA ALA A 81 -13.92 11.22 -12.42
C ALA A 81 -14.02 12.51 -11.60
N LEU A 82 -12.88 13.00 -11.12
CA LEU A 82 -12.79 14.25 -10.39
C LEU A 82 -12.01 15.27 -11.20
N MET A 83 -12.56 16.48 -11.31
CA MET A 83 -11.83 17.66 -11.77
C MET A 83 -11.23 18.35 -10.55
N VAL A 84 -9.93 18.16 -10.36
CA VAL A 84 -9.17 18.70 -9.23
C VAL A 84 -8.53 20.03 -9.65
N PRO A 85 -8.68 21.12 -8.86
CA PRO A 85 -8.02 22.40 -9.17
C PRO A 85 -6.50 22.25 -9.37
N GLY A 86 -5.97 22.94 -10.38
CA GLY A 86 -4.55 22.82 -10.74
C GLY A 86 -4.20 21.57 -11.55
N ARG A 87 -5.19 20.87 -12.11
CA ARG A 87 -5.01 19.87 -13.17
C ARG A 87 -6.10 20.02 -14.23
N SER A 88 -5.73 19.85 -15.49
CA SER A 88 -6.63 19.86 -16.65
C SER A 88 -7.33 18.51 -16.87
N GLU A 89 -6.60 17.42 -16.65
CA GLU A 89 -7.02 16.05 -16.88
C GLU A 89 -7.91 15.54 -15.73
N PRO A 90 -8.99 14.81 -16.03
CA PRO A 90 -9.81 14.17 -15.01
C PRO A 90 -9.03 13.12 -14.22
N VAL A 91 -9.30 13.03 -12.92
CA VAL A 91 -8.69 12.07 -12.01
C VAL A 91 -9.68 10.96 -11.67
N ALA A 92 -9.36 9.71 -12.00
CA ALA A 92 -10.20 8.57 -11.70
C ALA A 92 -9.95 8.06 -10.27
N PRO A 93 -10.97 7.92 -9.40
CA PRO A 93 -10.74 7.37 -8.08
C PRO A 93 -10.55 5.86 -8.13
N THR A 94 -9.51 5.39 -7.44
CA THR A 94 -9.38 3.97 -7.07
C THR A 94 -10.49 3.54 -6.12
N HIS A 95 -10.71 2.22 -5.99
CA HIS A 95 -11.67 1.66 -5.03
C HIS A 95 -11.43 2.14 -3.58
N TRP A 96 -10.16 2.34 -3.22
CA TRP A 96 -9.74 2.86 -1.92
C TRP A 96 -10.03 4.35 -1.76
N SER A 97 -9.51 5.19 -2.67
CA SER A 97 -9.72 6.64 -2.60
C SER A 97 -11.20 7.03 -2.70
N PHE A 98 -12.00 6.25 -3.42
CA PHE A 98 -13.46 6.40 -3.43
C PHE A 98 -14.07 6.26 -2.03
N GLY A 99 -13.62 5.26 -1.27
CA GLY A 99 -14.06 5.08 0.11
C GLY A 99 -13.60 6.20 1.03
N GLN A 100 -12.39 6.73 0.80
CA GLN A 100 -11.90 7.90 1.52
C GLN A 100 -12.73 9.15 1.21
N LEU A 101 -13.06 9.38 -0.06
CA LEU A 101 -13.89 10.49 -0.51
C LEU A 101 -15.30 10.42 0.10
N CYS A 102 -15.92 9.24 0.11
CA CYS A 102 -17.19 9.02 0.78
C CYS A 102 -17.10 9.34 2.28
N SER A 103 -16.06 8.82 2.95
CA SER A 103 -15.85 9.03 4.39
C SER A 103 -15.64 10.52 4.73
N LEU A 104 -14.89 11.23 3.90
CA LEU A 104 -14.63 12.66 4.03
C LEU A 104 -15.93 13.48 4.05
N VAL A 105 -16.90 13.10 3.20
CA VAL A 105 -18.19 13.81 3.10
C VAL A 105 -19.30 13.17 3.95
N GLY A 106 -18.98 12.18 4.79
CA GLY A 106 -19.95 11.49 5.64
C GLY A 106 -20.94 10.58 4.90
N ALA A 107 -20.61 10.15 3.68
CA ALA A 107 -21.45 9.27 2.87
C ALA A 107 -21.16 7.77 3.13
N PRO A 108 -22.19 6.90 3.22
CA PRO A 108 -21.99 5.46 3.37
C PRO A 108 -21.37 4.83 2.11
N THR A 109 -20.10 4.41 2.20
CA THR A 109 -19.33 3.92 1.04
C THR A 109 -19.97 2.72 0.34
N SER A 110 -20.49 1.74 1.10
CA SER A 110 -21.09 0.52 0.54
C SER A 110 -22.33 0.82 -0.29
N TYR A 111 -23.18 1.73 0.18
CA TYR A 111 -24.36 2.19 -0.56
C TYR A 111 -23.96 2.95 -1.82
N MET A 112 -23.00 3.88 -1.70
CA MET A 112 -22.51 4.68 -2.82
C MET A 112 -21.93 3.84 -3.97
N ARG A 113 -21.35 2.67 -3.67
CA ARG A 113 -20.84 1.73 -4.68
C ARG A 113 -21.93 0.98 -5.46
N GLN A 114 -23.16 0.94 -4.93
CA GLN A 114 -24.30 0.29 -5.58
C GLN A 114 -25.08 1.24 -6.49
N LEU A 115 -24.82 2.54 -6.37
CA LEU A 115 -25.47 3.56 -7.17
C LEU A 115 -24.78 3.72 -8.53
N PRO A 116 -25.54 3.98 -9.61
CA PRO A 116 -24.98 4.42 -10.88
C PRO A 116 -24.10 5.67 -10.70
N ALA A 117 -23.03 5.78 -11.48
CA ALA A 117 -22.06 6.87 -11.37
C ALA A 117 -22.69 8.28 -11.35
N PRO A 118 -23.76 8.60 -12.11
CA PRO A 118 -24.41 9.90 -12.03
C PRO A 118 -25.00 10.24 -10.65
N LEU A 119 -25.67 9.27 -9.99
CA LEU A 119 -26.21 9.49 -8.64
C LEU A 119 -25.10 9.62 -7.61
N THR A 120 -24.07 8.77 -7.75
CA THR A 120 -22.88 8.84 -6.91
C THR A 120 -22.18 10.18 -7.04
N ALA A 121 -22.03 10.71 -8.26
CA ALA A 121 -21.42 12.00 -8.52
C ALA A 121 -22.20 13.15 -7.86
N ILE A 122 -23.54 13.17 -7.99
CA ILE A 122 -24.39 14.18 -7.37
C ILE A 122 -24.26 14.15 -5.84
N ASN A 123 -24.32 12.97 -5.24
CA ASN A 123 -24.22 12.79 -3.79
C ASN A 123 -22.84 13.22 -3.26
N LEU A 124 -21.76 12.84 -3.94
CA LEU A 124 -20.40 13.26 -3.59
C LEU A 124 -20.22 14.77 -3.77
N GLN A 125 -20.75 15.34 -4.87
CA GLN A 125 -20.67 16.78 -5.13
C GLN A 125 -21.38 17.58 -4.03
N HIS A 126 -22.58 17.15 -3.61
CA HIS A 126 -23.29 17.77 -2.49
C HIS A 126 -22.48 17.74 -1.20
N GLY A 127 -21.87 16.58 -0.92
CA GLY A 127 -20.99 16.38 0.23
C GLY A 127 -19.77 17.30 0.22
N LEU A 128 -19.10 17.44 -0.93
CA LEU A 128 -17.92 18.29 -1.10
C LEU A 128 -18.24 19.79 -0.95
N LEU A 129 -19.39 20.24 -1.45
CA LEU A 129 -19.86 21.61 -1.29
C LEU A 129 -20.17 21.96 0.18
N SER A 130 -20.59 20.98 0.96
CA SER A 130 -20.97 21.14 2.38
C SER A 130 -19.86 20.70 3.35
N HIS A 131 -18.67 20.34 2.83
CA HIS A 131 -17.58 19.79 3.63
C HIS A 131 -16.96 20.84 4.56
N ARG A 132 -17.06 20.61 5.88
CA ARG A 132 -16.57 21.55 6.91
C ARG A 132 -15.07 21.76 6.91
N GLY A 133 -14.28 20.77 6.46
CA GLY A 133 -12.82 20.84 6.50
C GLY A 133 -12.21 21.83 5.51
N GLU A 134 -13.02 22.46 4.65
CA GLU A 134 -12.69 23.40 3.57
C GLU A 134 -11.64 22.92 2.56
N LEU A 135 -10.48 22.45 3.01
CA LEU A 135 -9.40 21.89 2.21
C LEU A 135 -9.36 20.35 2.27
N VAL A 136 -8.86 19.76 1.19
CA VAL A 136 -8.51 18.34 1.10
C VAL A 136 -7.14 18.19 0.48
N LYS A 137 -6.43 17.14 0.86
CA LYS A 137 -5.17 16.74 0.26
C LYS A 137 -5.38 15.52 -0.63
N THR A 138 -5.11 15.66 -1.93
CA THR A 138 -5.13 14.57 -2.90
C THR A 138 -3.73 14.02 -3.10
N LEU A 139 -3.66 12.70 -3.31
CA LEU A 139 -2.49 12.02 -3.85
C LEU A 139 -2.91 11.40 -5.17
N GLU A 140 -2.30 11.85 -6.26
CA GLU A 140 -2.56 11.32 -7.59
C GLU A 140 -1.30 10.68 -8.16
N ALA A 141 -1.48 9.67 -9.01
CA ALA A 141 -0.40 9.04 -9.75
C ALA A 141 -0.82 8.81 -11.20
N ASP A 142 0.13 8.90 -12.13
CA ASP A 142 -0.09 8.57 -13.53
C ASP A 142 0.29 7.11 -13.77
N ASP A 143 -0.70 6.31 -14.15
CA ASP A 143 -0.54 4.91 -14.55
C ASP A 143 -1.33 4.62 -15.84
N GLY A 144 -1.08 5.43 -16.88
CA GLY A 144 -1.81 5.40 -18.15
C GLY A 144 -3.11 6.21 -18.13
N ARG A 145 -3.63 6.47 -16.93
CA ARG A 145 -4.58 7.54 -16.61
C ARG A 145 -4.21 8.12 -15.25
N ILE A 146 -4.65 9.34 -14.98
CA ILE A 146 -4.45 9.93 -13.66
C ILE A 146 -5.41 9.27 -12.66
N GLU A 147 -4.85 8.59 -11.68
CA GLU A 147 -5.61 7.94 -10.62
C GLU A 147 -5.50 8.69 -9.30
N LEU A 148 -6.60 8.80 -8.58
CA LEU A 148 -6.62 9.25 -7.20
C LEU A 148 -6.24 8.06 -6.32
N ARG A 149 -5.03 8.09 -5.79
CA ARG A 149 -4.52 7.06 -4.88
C ARG A 149 -4.98 7.31 -3.45
N ALA A 150 -5.10 8.58 -3.05
CA ALA A 150 -5.68 8.94 -1.76
C ALA A 150 -6.36 10.32 -1.76
N VAL A 151 -7.34 10.48 -0.86
CA VAL A 151 -7.92 11.77 -0.46
C VAL A 151 -7.94 11.81 1.06
N THR A 152 -7.39 12.88 1.65
CA THR A 152 -7.20 13.02 3.09
C THR A 152 -7.45 14.45 3.54
N GLY A 153 -7.45 14.70 4.85
CA GLY A 153 -7.46 16.06 5.39
C GLY A 153 -6.17 16.82 5.05
N PRO A 154 -6.18 18.17 5.11
CA PRO A 154 -5.05 19.01 4.72
C PRO A 154 -3.80 18.77 5.57
N ASP A 155 -3.99 18.42 6.85
CA ASP A 155 -2.90 18.18 7.80
C ASP A 155 -2.33 16.76 7.76
N TYR A 156 -2.86 15.89 6.89
CA TYR A 156 -2.36 14.52 6.77
C TYR A 156 -0.92 14.52 6.25
N GLY A 157 0.02 14.07 7.08
CA GLY A 157 1.42 13.83 6.71
C GLY A 157 1.58 12.46 6.05
N ARG A 158 2.46 12.37 5.06
CA ARG A 158 2.78 11.12 4.38
C ARG A 158 4.26 10.80 4.58
N ILE A 159 4.52 9.59 5.03
CA ILE A 159 5.83 8.94 4.91
C ILE A 159 5.74 8.08 3.66
N TRP A 160 6.71 8.19 2.77
CA TRP A 160 6.71 7.39 1.55
C TRP A 160 7.30 6.01 1.80
N ASP A 161 6.79 5.00 1.09
CA ASP A 161 7.25 3.63 1.23
C ASP A 161 8.76 3.51 0.97
N HIS A 162 9.30 4.27 0.01
CA HIS A 162 10.75 4.30 -0.26
C HIS A 162 11.57 4.83 0.93
N GLU A 163 11.03 5.75 1.74
CA GLU A 163 11.70 6.25 2.95
C GLU A 163 11.75 5.17 4.04
N LEU A 164 10.65 4.43 4.21
CA LEU A 164 10.59 3.26 5.09
C LEU A 164 11.61 2.20 4.66
N VAL A 165 11.61 1.83 3.38
CA VAL A 165 12.50 0.82 2.83
C VAL A 165 13.96 1.27 2.94
N THR A 166 14.25 2.55 2.67
CA THR A 166 15.59 3.13 2.87
C THR A 166 16.04 2.99 4.33
N ALA A 167 15.15 3.25 5.29
CA ALA A 167 15.47 3.09 6.71
C ALA A 167 15.76 1.62 7.07
N VAL A 168 14.99 0.67 6.53
CA VAL A 168 15.21 -0.76 6.74
C VAL A 168 16.52 -1.22 6.09
N MET A 169 16.84 -0.78 4.87
CA MET A 169 18.08 -1.10 4.17
C MET A 169 19.33 -0.69 4.95
N LYS A 170 19.28 0.38 5.76
CA LYS A 170 20.41 0.77 6.63
C LYS A 170 20.74 -0.28 7.69
N ILE A 171 19.78 -1.14 8.06
CA ILE A 171 19.92 -2.16 9.10
C ILE A 171 20.07 -3.54 8.49
N ALA A 172 19.24 -3.85 7.49
CA ALA A 172 19.12 -5.17 6.89
C ALA A 172 19.93 -5.33 5.60
N GLY A 173 20.49 -4.24 5.09
CA GLY A 173 21.18 -4.23 3.80
C GLY A 173 20.21 -4.51 2.65
N ASN A 174 20.49 -5.50 1.81
CA ASN A 174 19.63 -5.87 0.69
C ASN A 174 18.57 -6.93 1.06
N GLY A 175 18.58 -7.44 2.30
CA GLY A 175 17.61 -8.40 2.81
C GLY A 175 17.77 -9.80 2.23
N ASN A 176 18.90 -10.08 1.58
CA ASN A 176 19.23 -11.38 0.97
C ASN A 176 20.30 -12.16 1.76
N GLY A 177 20.66 -11.69 2.96
CA GLY A 177 21.62 -12.35 3.85
C GLY A 177 22.99 -11.67 3.92
N ASP A 178 23.11 -10.47 3.38
CA ASP A 178 24.26 -9.58 3.57
C ASP A 178 24.39 -9.07 5.02
N THR A 179 23.28 -9.09 5.77
CA THR A 179 23.27 -8.92 7.22
C THR A 179 22.57 -10.10 7.91
N ARG A 180 22.44 -10.05 9.24
CA ARG A 180 21.63 -11.05 9.98
C ARG A 180 20.13 -10.99 9.66
N TRP A 181 19.66 -9.88 9.10
CA TRP A 181 18.26 -9.66 8.72
C TRP A 181 18.09 -9.99 7.24
N LYS A 182 17.19 -10.91 6.91
CA LYS A 182 17.02 -11.40 5.55
C LYS A 182 15.67 -12.09 5.41
N VAL A 183 15.18 -12.25 4.18
CA VAL A 183 14.00 -13.07 3.92
C VAL A 183 14.15 -14.42 4.66
N PRO A 184 13.19 -14.78 5.55
CA PRO A 184 13.43 -15.73 6.63
C PRO A 184 13.58 -17.19 6.17
N GLY A 185 13.22 -17.52 4.92
CA GLY A 185 13.17 -18.89 4.42
C GLY A 185 11.83 -19.55 4.67
N VAL A 186 11.79 -20.88 4.72
CA VAL A 186 10.53 -21.66 4.67
C VAL A 186 10.39 -22.57 5.88
N LEU A 187 9.19 -22.66 6.44
CA LEU A 187 8.82 -23.71 7.40
C LEU A 187 8.13 -24.86 6.66
N ASP A 188 8.71 -26.06 6.75
CA ASP A 188 8.03 -27.29 6.36
C ASP A 188 7.08 -27.73 7.47
N TRP A 189 5.78 -27.60 7.21
CA TRP A 189 4.71 -27.94 8.15
C TRP A 189 4.56 -29.44 8.39
N ALA A 190 5.02 -30.30 7.48
CA ALA A 190 4.95 -31.76 7.68
C ALA A 190 5.99 -32.22 8.71
N THR A 191 7.17 -31.62 8.69
CA THR A 191 8.27 -31.98 9.61
C THR A 191 8.44 -31.02 10.78
N MET A 192 7.76 -29.87 10.74
CA MET A 192 7.97 -28.73 11.64
C MET A 192 9.43 -28.27 11.64
N THR A 193 10.07 -28.26 10.46
CA THR A 193 11.47 -27.86 10.30
C THR A 193 11.54 -26.55 9.53
N HIS A 194 12.12 -25.52 10.13
CA HIS A 194 12.40 -24.28 9.46
C HIS A 194 13.77 -24.33 8.78
N ASN A 195 13.80 -24.04 7.48
CA ASN A 195 15.02 -23.93 6.70
C ASN A 195 15.26 -22.46 6.30
N PRO A 196 16.24 -21.78 6.91
CA PRO A 196 16.55 -20.40 6.56
C PRO A 196 17.41 -20.27 5.29
N PHE A 197 17.91 -21.37 4.71
CA PHE A 197 18.84 -21.35 3.56
C PHE A 197 18.17 -21.63 2.21
N VAL A 198 16.88 -21.33 2.10
CA VAL A 198 16.14 -21.49 0.85
C VAL A 198 16.40 -20.28 -0.05
N ASP A 199 16.50 -20.52 -1.35
CA ASP A 199 16.62 -19.45 -2.35
C ASP A 199 15.42 -18.51 -2.30
N ILE A 200 15.67 -17.21 -2.50
CA ILE A 200 14.64 -16.19 -2.56
C ILE A 200 14.06 -16.16 -3.97
N THR A 201 12.82 -16.62 -4.10
CA THR A 201 12.02 -16.65 -5.33
C THR A 201 10.69 -15.93 -5.10
N LYS A 202 9.86 -15.82 -6.14
CA LYS A 202 8.50 -15.27 -6.01
C LYS A 202 7.63 -16.09 -5.06
N ASP A 203 7.94 -17.37 -4.86
CA ASP A 203 7.20 -18.28 -3.97
C ASP A 203 7.72 -18.28 -2.53
N THR A 204 8.91 -17.72 -2.29
CA THR A 204 9.56 -17.77 -0.96
C THR A 204 9.87 -16.39 -0.38
N THR A 205 9.84 -15.33 -1.20
CA THR A 205 10.05 -13.97 -0.72
C THR A 205 8.91 -13.52 0.20
N THR A 206 9.24 -12.70 1.18
CA THR A 206 8.26 -12.05 2.08
C THR A 206 8.32 -10.52 1.95
N LEU A 207 8.90 -10.03 0.86
CA LEU A 207 8.95 -8.62 0.49
C LEU A 207 7.90 -8.36 -0.58
N TYR A 208 6.94 -7.48 -0.29
CA TYR A 208 5.96 -7.08 -1.27
C TYR A 208 5.64 -5.59 -1.20
N ALA A 209 5.26 -5.04 -2.34
CA ALA A 209 4.76 -3.68 -2.44
C ALA A 209 3.72 -3.60 -3.56
N SER A 210 2.70 -2.79 -3.32
CA SER A 210 1.65 -2.43 -4.26
C SER A 210 1.53 -0.91 -4.30
N ASP A 211 0.61 -0.40 -5.12
CA ASP A 211 0.30 1.04 -5.16
C ASP A 211 -0.30 1.58 -3.85
N ARG A 212 -0.61 0.69 -2.91
CA ARG A 212 -1.33 0.99 -1.67
C ARG A 212 -0.48 0.74 -0.43
N ASP A 213 0.30 -0.33 -0.42
CA ASP A 213 0.97 -0.85 0.76
C ASP A 213 2.35 -1.42 0.44
N VAL A 214 3.22 -1.40 1.45
CA VAL A 214 4.50 -2.09 1.46
C VAL A 214 4.58 -2.98 2.68
N PHE A 215 5.21 -4.14 2.54
CA PHE A 215 5.44 -5.06 3.63
C PHE A 215 6.80 -5.73 3.49
N LEU A 216 7.48 -5.81 4.63
CA LEU A 216 8.82 -6.35 4.75
C LEU A 216 8.83 -7.29 5.97
N PHE A 217 9.20 -8.54 5.76
CA PHE A 217 9.46 -9.48 6.84
C PHE A 217 10.86 -10.07 6.64
N LEU A 218 11.72 -9.94 7.67
CA LEU A 218 13.17 -10.15 7.60
C LEU A 218 13.69 -10.76 8.90
#